data_AF-A0A1V5UD33-F1
#
_entry.id   AF-A0A1V5UD33-F1
#
_cell.length_a   1.000
_cell.length_b   1.000
_cell.length_c   1.000
_cell.angle_alpha   90.00
_cell.angle_beta   90.00
_cell.angle_gamma   90.00
#
_symmetry.space_group_name_H-M   'P 1'
#
loop_
_entity.id
_entity.type
_entity.pdbx_description
1 polymer ?
#
loop_
_entity_poly.entity_id
_entity_poly.type
_entity_poly.pdbx_seq_one_letter_code
_entity_poly.pdbx_strand_id
1 'polypeptide(L)'
;MSKFEKLQEISRGTAKDINTKMMPMLGHMQKTKQVYEAAEHWKKVTSVLDDFGKNKIDPITAERRIAELTGGKSIPEVVDDMSNMMESFVKLRK
;
A
#
# COMPACT_ATOMS: atom_id res chain seq x y z
N MET A 1 -21.01 9.13 6.31
CA MET A 1 -19.80 8.84 5.51
C MET A 1 -20.16 7.82 4.45
N SER A 2 -20.03 8.18 3.18
CA SER A 2 -20.18 7.30 2.02
C SER A 2 -19.13 6.20 2.03
N LYS A 3 -19.41 5.07 1.36
CA LYS A 3 -18.44 3.97 1.20
C LYS A 3 -17.11 4.47 0.60
N PHE A 4 -17.17 5.44 -0.32
CA PHE A 4 -15.98 6.02 -0.95
C PHE A 4 -15.18 6.90 0.00
N GLU A 5 -15.85 7.73 0.81
CA GLU A 5 -15.17 8.56 1.82
C GLU A 5 -14.42 7.68 2.84
N LYS A 6 -15.04 6.56 3.26
CA LYS A 6 -14.37 5.58 4.12
C LYS A 6 -13.16 4.94 3.43
N LEU A 7 -13.30 4.56 2.17
CA LEU A 7 -12.20 3.95 1.40
C LEU A 7 -11.05 4.96 1.17
N GLN A 8 -11.35 6.23 0.96
CA GLN A 8 -10.36 7.31 0.87
C GLN A 8 -9.61 7.49 2.19
N GLU A 9 -10.32 7.49 3.32
CA GLU A 9 -9.70 7.59 4.64
C GLU A 9 -8.76 6.41 4.91
N ILE A 10 -9.22 5.19 4.61
CA ILE A 10 -8.40 3.97 4.73
C ILE A 10 -7.17 4.09 3.84
N SER A 11 -7.33 4.46 2.57
CA SER A 11 -6.22 4.60 1.62
C SER A 11 -5.18 5.61 2.09
N ARG A 12 -5.62 6.75 2.65
CA ARG A 12 -4.73 7.75 3.25
C ARG A 12 -3.97 7.19 4.46
N GLY A 13 -4.66 6.46 5.34
CA GLY A 13 -4.06 5.79 6.49
C GLY A 13 -3.02 4.75 6.07
N THR A 14 -3.38 3.87 5.14
CA THR A 14 -2.49 2.84 4.60
C THR A 14 -1.27 3.44 3.91
N ALA A 15 -1.45 4.48 3.07
CA ALA A 15 -0.34 5.14 2.41
C ALA A 15 0.66 5.76 3.42
N LYS A 16 0.15 6.36 4.50
CA LYS A 16 0.98 6.87 5.60
C LYS A 16 1.72 5.73 6.30
N ASP A 17 1.04 4.64 6.61
CA ASP A 17 1.64 3.51 7.31
C ASP A 17 2.70 2.78 6.47
N ILE A 18 2.49 2.66 5.15
CA ILE A 18 3.52 2.11 4.26
C ILE A 18 4.77 2.99 4.30
N ASN A 19 4.62 4.30 4.14
CA ASN A 19 5.76 5.23 4.15
C ASN A 19 6.51 5.26 5.49
N THR A 20 5.78 5.24 6.61
CA THR A 20 6.37 5.47 7.94
C THR A 20 6.82 4.19 8.64
N LYS A 21 6.26 3.03 8.29
CA LYS A 21 6.55 1.76 8.98
C LYS A 21 7.16 0.74 8.02
N MET A 22 6.48 0.45 6.91
CA MET A 22 6.86 -0.62 6.01
C MET A 22 8.12 -0.31 5.19
N MET A 23 8.21 0.87 4.61
CA MET A 23 9.35 1.29 3.79
C MET A 23 10.67 1.29 4.57
N PRO A 24 10.74 1.82 5.82
CA PRO A 24 11.90 1.65 6.67
C PRO A 24 12.28 0.19 6.91
N MET A 25 11.30 -0.68 7.21
CA MET A 25 11.54 -2.11 7.43
C MET A 25 12.16 -2.77 6.20
N LEU A 26 11.58 -2.55 5.01
CA LEU A 26 12.12 -3.03 3.75
C LEU A 26 13.52 -2.49 3.49
N GLY A 27 13.76 -1.21 3.76
CA GLY A 27 15.07 -0.57 3.65
C GLY A 27 16.15 -1.26 4.50
N HIS A 28 15.84 -1.61 5.75
CA HIS A 28 16.76 -2.38 6.60
C HIS A 28 17.04 -3.80 6.08
N MET A 29 16.11 -4.37 5.31
CA MET A 29 16.22 -5.71 4.73
C MET A 29 16.74 -5.73 3.29
N GLN A 30 17.09 -4.59 2.68
CA GLN A 30 17.59 -4.47 1.30
C GLN A 30 18.96 -5.16 1.12
N LYS A 31 18.95 -6.49 1.18
CA LYS A 31 20.11 -7.37 0.98
C LYS A 31 19.98 -8.19 -0.29
N THR A 32 18.77 -8.24 -0.86
CA THR A 32 18.47 -9.02 -2.06
C THR A 32 17.69 -8.18 -3.07
N LYS A 33 17.84 -8.52 -4.35
CA LYS A 33 17.10 -7.91 -5.46
C LYS A 33 15.58 -8.01 -5.25
N GLN A 34 15.10 -9.12 -4.68
CA GLN A 34 13.69 -9.35 -4.38
C GLN A 34 13.13 -8.33 -3.39
N VAL A 35 13.88 -7.98 -2.34
CA VAL A 35 13.44 -6.98 -1.35
C VAL A 35 13.41 -5.58 -1.98
N TYR A 36 14.37 -5.28 -2.86
CA TYR A 36 14.37 -4.02 -3.62
C TYR A 36 13.16 -3.91 -4.54
N GLU A 37 12.87 -4.96 -5.32
CA GLU A 37 11.70 -4.99 -6.22
C GLU A 37 10.38 -4.87 -5.45
N ALA A 38 10.28 -5.52 -4.29
CA ALA A 38 9.13 -5.38 -3.40
C ALA A 38 8.99 -3.93 -2.89
N ALA A 39 10.08 -3.29 -2.47
CA ALA A 39 10.05 -1.90 -2.03
C ALA A 39 9.59 -0.95 -3.16
N GLU A 40 10.09 -1.15 -4.38
CA GLU A 40 9.67 -0.36 -5.55
C GLU A 40 8.20 -0.60 -5.91
N HIS A 41 7.71 -1.85 -5.83
CA HIS A 41 6.30 -2.16 -6.02
C HIS A 41 5.42 -1.42 -5.00
N TRP A 42 5.76 -1.52 -3.73
CA TRP A 42 4.98 -0.88 -2.66
C TRP A 42 5.05 0.64 -2.68
N LYS A 43 6.13 1.25 -3.20
CA LYS A 43 6.18 2.70 -3.47
C LYS A 43 5.12 3.12 -4.50
N LYS A 44 4.99 2.37 -5.60
CA LYS A 44 4.00 2.66 -6.65
C LYS A 44 2.59 2.53 -6.12
N VAL A 45 2.30 1.45 -5.39
CA VAL A 45 1.01 1.24 -4.71
C VAL A 45 0.69 2.41 -3.78
N THR A 46 1.66 2.79 -2.93
CA THR A 46 1.50 3.91 -1.99
C THR A 46 1.19 5.22 -2.67
N SER A 47 1.81 5.50 -3.82
CA SER A 47 1.52 6.71 -4.60
C SER A 47 0.05 6.77 -5.03
N VAL A 48 -0.52 5.64 -5.49
CA VAL A 48 -1.92 5.59 -5.92
C VAL A 48 -2.87 5.74 -4.72
N LEU A 49 -2.58 5.08 -3.60
CA LEU A 49 -3.37 5.20 -2.38
C LEU A 49 -3.33 6.62 -1.79
N ASP A 50 -2.17 7.29 -1.85
CA ASP A 50 -2.02 8.68 -1.39
C ASP A 50 -2.77 9.67 -2.28
N ASP A 51 -2.66 9.52 -3.60
CA ASP A 51 -3.40 10.36 -4.55
C ASP A 51 -4.91 10.19 -4.40
N PHE A 52 -5.39 8.96 -4.21
CA PHE A 52 -6.80 8.69 -3.96
C PHE A 52 -7.25 9.23 -2.59
N GLY A 53 -6.48 8.97 -1.54
CA GLY A 53 -6.78 9.44 -0.18
C GLY A 53 -6.72 10.96 -0.02
N LYS A 54 -6.03 11.67 -0.92
CA LYS A 54 -6.01 13.14 -1.02
C LYS A 54 -7.02 13.69 -2.04
N ASN A 55 -7.89 12.83 -2.57
CA ASN A 55 -8.91 13.18 -3.55
C ASN A 55 -8.35 13.82 -4.84
N LYS A 56 -7.11 13.47 -5.23
CA LYS A 56 -6.51 13.90 -6.51
C LYS A 56 -6.96 13.05 -7.69
N ILE A 57 -7.33 11.81 -7.43
CA ILE A 57 -7.90 10.87 -8.42
C ILE A 57 -9.23 10.34 -7.89
N ASP A 58 -10.13 10.04 -8.81
CA ASP A 58 -11.44 9.46 -8.49
C ASP A 58 -11.32 7.95 -8.16
N PRO A 59 -12.35 7.35 -7.51
CA PRO A 59 -12.31 5.94 -7.12
C PRO A 59 -12.11 4.97 -8.28
N ILE A 60 -12.67 5.24 -9.45
CA ILE A 60 -12.57 4.34 -10.61
C ILE A 60 -11.14 4.35 -11.13
N THR A 61 -10.54 5.53 -11.24
CA THR A 61 -9.13 5.68 -11.61
C THR A 61 -8.20 5.01 -10.60
N ALA A 62 -8.47 5.15 -9.30
CA ALA A 62 -7.67 4.54 -8.24
C ALA A 62 -7.72 3.01 -8.31
N GLU A 63 -8.92 2.43 -8.39
CA GLU A 63 -9.12 0.97 -8.52
C GLU A 63 -8.42 0.43 -9.77
N ARG A 64 -8.58 1.11 -10.92
CA ARG A 64 -7.93 0.67 -12.17
C ARG A 64 -6.41 0.66 -12.04
N ARG A 65 -5.81 1.73 -11.50
CA ARG A 65 -4.35 1.82 -11.32
C ARG A 65 -3.83 0.79 -10.32
N ILE A 66 -4.57 0.53 -9.25
CA ILE A 66 -4.19 -0.53 -8.29
C ILE A 66 -4.26 -1.89 -8.96
N ALA A 67 -5.33 -2.20 -9.70
CA ALA A 67 -5.45 -3.45 -10.44
C ALA A 67 -4.30 -3.63 -11.44
N GLU A 68 -3.97 -2.59 -12.22
CA GLU A 68 -2.83 -2.60 -13.15
C GLU A 68 -1.49 -2.88 -12.45
N LEU A 69 -1.26 -2.29 -11.27
CA LEU A 69 -0.02 -2.46 -10.52
C LEU A 69 0.12 -3.83 -9.84
N THR A 70 -1.00 -4.44 -9.46
CA THR A 70 -1.04 -5.61 -8.56
C THR A 70 -1.49 -6.90 -9.25
N GLY A 71 -1.77 -6.84 -10.56
CA GLY A 71 -2.23 -8.00 -11.32
C GLY A 71 -3.71 -8.31 -11.12
N GLY A 72 -4.53 -7.28 -10.88
CA GLY A 72 -5.99 -7.38 -10.81
C GLY A 72 -6.59 -7.25 -9.42
N LYS A 73 -5.81 -6.91 -8.38
CA LYS A 73 -6.36 -6.71 -7.03
C LYS A 73 -7.10 -5.39 -6.90
N SER A 74 -8.06 -5.37 -5.98
CA SER A 74 -8.77 -4.17 -5.55
C SER A 74 -8.03 -3.42 -4.44
N ILE A 75 -8.41 -2.17 -4.18
CA ILE A 75 -7.85 -1.37 -3.07
C ILE A 75 -7.96 -2.10 -1.71
N PRO A 76 -9.13 -2.67 -1.31
CA PRO A 76 -9.23 -3.38 -0.04
C PRO A 76 -8.27 -4.55 0.11
N GLU A 77 -8.10 -5.36 -0.95
CA GLU A 77 -7.16 -6.50 -0.93
C GLU A 77 -5.71 -6.05 -0.72
N VAL A 78 -5.33 -4.92 -1.32
CA VAL A 78 -3.99 -4.36 -1.16
C VAL A 78 -3.76 -3.80 0.24
N VAL A 79 -4.79 -3.24 0.87
CA VAL A 79 -4.74 -2.80 2.27
C VAL A 79 -4.58 -4.01 3.20
N ASP A 80 -5.26 -5.12 2.91
CA ASP A 80 -5.14 -6.35 3.67
C ASP A 80 -3.75 -7.00 3.49
N ASP A 81 -3.22 -7.03 2.27
CA ASP A 81 -1.86 -7.50 1.98
C ASP A 81 -0.81 -6.72 2.78
N MET A 82 -0.95 -5.39 2.84
CA MET A 82 -0.06 -4.53 3.62
C MET A 82 -0.13 -4.90 5.10
N SER A 83 -1.35 -5.09 5.63
CA SER A 83 -1.57 -5.45 7.02
C SER A 83 -0.95 -6.81 7.37
N ASN A 84 -1.15 -7.82 6.51
CA ASN A 84 -0.57 -9.15 6.66
C ASN A 84 0.96 -9.13 6.61
N MET A 85 1.53 -8.31 5.71
CA MET A 85 2.97 -8.15 5.59
C MET A 85 3.57 -7.49 6.83
N MET A 86 2.92 -6.43 7.34
CA MET A 86 3.33 -5.78 8.59
C MET A 86 3.25 -6.72 9.80
N GLU A 87 2.20 -7.53 9.91
CA GLU A 87 2.07 -8.52 10.98
C GLU A 87 3.18 -9.58 10.91
N SER A 88 3.51 -10.05 9.70
CA SER A 88 4.58 -11.00 9.47
C SER A 88 5.94 -10.44 9.93
N PHE A 89 6.23 -9.16 9.66
CA PHE A 89 7.45 -8.53 10.15
C PHE A 89 7.50 -8.41 11.67
N VAL A 90 6.38 -8.08 12.32
CA VAL A 90 6.32 -8.03 13.79
C VAL A 90 6.59 -9.41 14.39
N LYS A 91 6.06 -10.47 13.79
CA LYS A 91 6.32 -11.85 14.22
C LYS A 91 7.78 -12.24 14.04
N LEU A 92 8.43 -11.86 12.94
CA LEU A 92 9.85 -12.17 12.68
C LEU A 92 10.83 -11.43 13.60
N ARG A 93 10.40 -10.33 14.24
CA ARG A 93 11.22 -9.57 15.19
C ARG A 93 11.21 -10.16 16.61
N LYS A 94 10.20 -10.97 16.95
CA LYS A 94 10.09 -11.66 18.25
C LYS A 94 10.91 -12.95 18.23
#